data_AF-A0A970IMI1-F1
#
_entry.id   AF-A0A970IMI1-F1
#
_cell.length_a   1.000
_cell.length_b   1.000
_cell.length_c   1.000
_cell.angle_alpha   90.00
_cell.angle_beta   90.00
_cell.angle_gamma   90.00
#
_symmetry.space_group_name_H-M   'P 1'
#
loop_
_entity.id
_entity.type
_entity.pdbx_description
1 polymer ?
#
loop_
_entity_poly.entity_id
_entity_poly.type
_entity_poly.pdbx_seq_one_letter_code
_entity_poly.pdbx_strand_id
1 'polypeptide(L)'
;MNTAIILAAGKGIRMKSGINKQYINLKGRPILSHTLEVFFSCKSIDEVIIVISPKDAEIFNYKIQHDLKKTKPFKIVYGGDSRLQSVQNGLKQVSEGADIVVIHDGARPFITCEMIGCCIENAKKYGAATLGVPVKETIKAVNDDGFVIKTLDR
;
A
#
# COMPACT_ATOMS: atom_id res chain seq x y z
N MET A 1 -0.14 -1.08 -19.74
CA MET A 1 -0.83 -1.75 -18.61
C MET A 1 -0.32 -1.19 -17.29
N ASN A 2 -1.20 -1.01 -16.31
CA ASN A 2 -0.86 -0.52 -14.98
C ASN A 2 -1.10 -1.61 -13.91
N THR A 3 -0.06 -2.01 -13.19
CA THR A 3 -0.15 -3.02 -12.13
C THR A 3 -0.05 -2.37 -10.76
N ALA A 4 -1.01 -2.64 -9.88
CA ALA A 4 -0.94 -2.21 -8.48
C ALA A 4 -0.29 -3.28 -7.60
N ILE A 5 0.63 -2.90 -6.72
CA ILE A 5 1.19 -3.74 -5.65
C ILE A 5 0.72 -3.20 -4.31
N ILE A 6 -0.11 -3.96 -3.61
CA ILE A 6 -0.69 -3.59 -2.31
C ILE A 6 0.06 -4.30 -1.20
N LEU A 7 0.82 -3.53 -0.42
CA LEU A 7 1.65 -4.04 0.67
C LEU A 7 0.83 -4.20 1.95
N ALA A 8 0.65 -5.45 2.37
CA ALA A 8 -0.09 -5.85 3.56
C ALA A 8 0.65 -6.89 4.42
N ALA A 9 1.97 -7.05 4.24
CA ALA A 9 2.81 -7.96 5.02
C ALA A 9 3.40 -7.34 6.31
N GLY A 10 3.06 -6.09 6.62
CA GLY A 10 3.61 -5.38 7.77
C GLY A 10 3.08 -5.90 9.12
N LYS A 11 3.99 -6.05 10.09
CA LYS A 11 3.71 -6.60 11.44
C LYS A 11 2.98 -5.66 12.42
N GLY A 12 2.55 -4.47 11.99
CA GLY A 12 1.74 -3.58 12.82
C GLY A 12 2.29 -3.16 14.19
N ILE A 13 3.58 -3.39 14.48
CA ILE A 13 4.22 -3.47 15.83
C ILE A 13 3.84 -2.31 16.77
N ARG A 14 3.65 -1.10 16.21
CA ARG A 14 3.31 0.11 16.97
C ARG A 14 1.90 0.12 17.61
N MET A 15 0.96 -0.73 17.18
CA MET A 15 -0.43 -0.70 17.69
C MET A 15 -0.71 -1.58 18.91
N LYS A 16 0.23 -2.44 19.33
CA LYS A 16 0.06 -3.33 20.51
C LYS A 16 -1.31 -4.06 20.58
N SER A 17 -1.98 -4.28 19.44
CA SER A 17 -3.37 -4.74 19.37
C SER A 17 -3.53 -6.25 19.20
N GLY A 18 -2.42 -7.02 19.23
CA GLY A 18 -2.41 -8.47 18.99
C GLY A 18 -2.70 -8.89 17.54
N ILE A 19 -3.44 -8.08 16.78
CA ILE A 19 -3.79 -8.29 15.37
C ILE A 19 -3.15 -7.19 14.50
N ASN A 20 -2.63 -7.57 13.34
CA ASN A 20 -2.03 -6.66 12.36
C ASN A 20 -3.04 -5.58 11.91
N LYS A 21 -2.59 -4.31 11.84
CA LYS A 21 -3.45 -3.11 11.67
C LYS A 21 -4.37 -3.20 10.47
N GLN A 22 -3.89 -3.77 9.37
CA GLN A 22 -4.61 -3.92 8.11
C GLN A 22 -5.84 -4.85 8.22
N TYR A 23 -5.94 -5.67 9.27
CA TYR A 23 -7.09 -6.55 9.55
C TYR A 23 -8.02 -6.02 10.65
N ILE A 24 -7.77 -4.82 11.18
CA ILE A 24 -8.70 -4.14 12.08
C ILE A 24 -9.93 -3.72 11.29
N ASN A 25 -11.12 -3.90 11.88
CA ASN A 25 -12.36 -3.54 11.24
C ASN A 25 -12.60 -2.02 11.29
N LEU A 26 -12.88 -1.43 10.13
CA LEU A 26 -13.43 -0.09 9.96
C LEU A 26 -14.84 -0.25 9.38
N LYS A 27 -15.86 0.25 10.08
CA LYS A 27 -17.28 0.05 9.70
C LYS A 27 -17.62 -1.42 9.39
N GLY A 28 -17.19 -2.33 10.26
CA GLY A 28 -17.50 -3.77 10.16
C GLY A 28 -16.64 -4.57 9.17
N ARG A 29 -15.76 -3.95 8.39
CA ARG A 29 -14.89 -4.66 7.43
C ARG A 29 -13.40 -4.34 7.64
N PRO A 30 -12.47 -5.27 7.37
CA PRO A 30 -11.04 -5.00 7.49
C PRO A 30 -10.59 -3.75 6.73
N ILE A 31 -9.66 -2.97 7.29
CA ILE A 31 -9.06 -1.80 6.63
C ILE A 31 -8.55 -2.17 5.22
N LEU A 32 -7.87 -3.31 5.09
CA LEU A 32 -7.35 -3.78 3.81
C LEU A 32 -8.46 -4.02 2.77
N SER A 33 -9.65 -4.47 3.18
CA SER A 33 -10.78 -4.67 2.26
C SER A 33 -11.20 -3.35 1.60
N HIS A 34 -11.27 -2.26 2.37
CA HIS A 34 -11.60 -0.93 1.82
C HIS A 34 -10.54 -0.46 0.82
N THR A 35 -9.25 -0.67 1.13
CA THR A 35 -8.16 -0.35 0.19
C THR A 35 -8.30 -1.16 -1.10
N LEU A 36 -8.47 -2.48 -1.00
CA LEU A 36 -8.55 -3.36 -2.17
C LEU A 36 -9.75 -3.02 -3.05
N GLU A 37 -10.92 -2.72 -2.47
CA GLU A 37 -12.11 -2.32 -3.23
C GLU A 37 -11.85 -1.13 -4.16
N VAL A 38 -11.08 -0.14 -3.71
CA VAL A 38 -10.69 0.99 -4.57
C VAL A 38 -9.84 0.52 -5.75
N PHE A 39 -8.83 -0.31 -5.51
CA PHE A 39 -7.96 -0.80 -6.59
C PHE A 39 -8.68 -1.72 -7.58
N PHE A 40 -9.58 -2.59 -7.10
CA PHE A 40 -10.40 -3.43 -7.96
C PHE A 40 -11.43 -2.61 -8.76
N SER A 41 -11.97 -1.52 -8.22
CA SER A 41 -12.91 -0.66 -8.96
C SER A 41 -12.24 0.41 -9.84
N CYS A 42 -10.96 0.73 -9.62
CA CYS A 42 -10.23 1.74 -10.38
C CYS A 42 -9.96 1.30 -11.82
N LYS A 43 -10.57 1.95 -12.81
CA LYS A 43 -10.37 1.63 -14.24
C LYS A 43 -8.93 1.83 -14.73
N SER A 44 -8.16 2.70 -14.07
CA SER A 44 -6.76 2.95 -14.42
C SER A 44 -5.80 1.86 -13.94
N ILE A 45 -6.29 0.80 -13.27
CA ILE A 45 -5.50 -0.34 -12.81
C ILE A 45 -5.98 -1.59 -13.54
N ASP A 46 -5.06 -2.34 -14.12
CA ASP A 46 -5.36 -3.53 -14.91
C ASP A 46 -5.13 -4.82 -14.12
N GLU A 47 -4.15 -4.84 -13.21
CA GLU A 47 -3.77 -5.99 -12.39
C GLU A 47 -3.52 -5.56 -10.93
N VAL A 48 -3.85 -6.45 -9.98
CA VAL A 48 -3.59 -6.23 -8.54
C VAL A 48 -2.73 -7.34 -7.96
N ILE A 49 -1.61 -7.00 -7.37
CA ILE A 49 -0.73 -7.90 -6.63
C ILE A 49 -0.88 -7.58 -5.15
N ILE A 50 -1.36 -8.54 -4.37
CA ILE A 50 -1.60 -8.38 -2.94
C ILE A 50 -0.48 -9.08 -2.17
N VAL A 51 0.34 -8.30 -1.49
CA VAL A 51 1.50 -8.83 -0.75
C VAL A 51 1.13 -8.99 0.71
N ILE A 52 0.98 -10.22 1.19
CA ILE A 52 0.60 -10.53 2.58
C ILE A 52 1.72 -11.25 3.34
N SER A 53 1.65 -11.22 4.66
CA SER A 53 2.51 -12.08 5.49
C SER A 53 2.04 -13.53 5.36
N PRO A 54 2.93 -14.54 5.25
CA PRO A 54 2.55 -15.95 5.32
C PRO A 54 1.73 -16.28 6.57
N LYS A 55 2.04 -15.62 7.70
CA LYS A 55 1.33 -15.79 8.98
C LYS A 55 -0.11 -15.28 8.95
N ASP A 56 -0.41 -14.40 7.98
CA ASP A 56 -1.73 -13.79 7.84
C ASP A 56 -2.56 -14.46 6.72
N ALA A 57 -2.09 -15.58 6.13
CA ALA A 57 -2.78 -16.23 5.02
C ALA A 57 -4.20 -16.67 5.38
N GLU A 58 -4.38 -17.30 6.55
CA GLU A 58 -5.69 -17.77 7.03
C GLU A 58 -6.65 -16.61 7.29
N ILE A 59 -6.20 -15.59 8.04
CA ILE A 59 -7.03 -14.41 8.34
C ILE A 59 -7.36 -13.62 7.07
N PHE A 60 -6.43 -13.52 6.13
CA PHE A 60 -6.67 -12.88 4.83
C PHE A 60 -7.73 -13.65 4.04
N ASN A 61 -7.61 -14.97 3.95
CA ASN A 61 -8.57 -15.78 3.22
C ASN A 61 -9.97 -15.67 3.82
N TYR A 62 -10.08 -15.82 5.15
CA TYR A 62 -11.35 -15.78 5.87
C TYR A 62 -12.03 -14.41 5.88
N LYS A 63 -11.28 -13.33 6.15
CA LYS A 63 -11.88 -11.99 6.35
C LYS A 63 -11.98 -11.13 5.09
N ILE A 64 -11.23 -11.46 4.04
CA ILE A 64 -11.04 -10.56 2.90
C ILE A 64 -11.27 -11.27 1.59
N GLN A 65 -10.53 -12.36 1.34
CA GLN A 65 -10.52 -12.99 0.01
C GLN A 65 -11.89 -13.52 -0.43
N HIS A 66 -12.70 -14.00 0.51
CA HIS A 66 -14.04 -14.50 0.24
C HIS A 66 -15.01 -13.39 -0.20
N ASP A 67 -14.95 -12.23 0.45
CA ASP A 67 -15.93 -11.14 0.23
C ASP A 67 -15.47 -10.12 -0.83
N LEU A 68 -14.23 -10.23 -1.28
CA LEU A 68 -13.64 -9.32 -2.24
C LEU A 68 -14.20 -9.54 -3.65
N LYS A 69 -14.82 -8.49 -4.21
CA LYS A 69 -15.26 -8.46 -5.62
C LYS A 69 -14.05 -8.33 -6.55
N LYS A 70 -13.58 -9.46 -7.07
CA LYS A 70 -12.43 -9.58 -7.97
C LYS A 70 -12.84 -9.26 -9.42
N THR A 71 -12.83 -7.99 -9.77
CA THR A 71 -13.24 -7.49 -11.10
C THR A 71 -12.13 -7.53 -12.16
N LYS A 72 -10.89 -7.89 -11.76
CA LYS A 72 -9.71 -7.90 -12.62
C LYS A 72 -8.69 -8.95 -12.14
N PRO A 73 -7.69 -9.34 -12.98
CA PRO A 73 -6.64 -10.28 -12.60
C PRO A 73 -5.92 -9.85 -11.33
N PHE A 74 -5.65 -10.81 -10.45
CA PHE A 74 -4.90 -10.55 -9.23
C PHE A 74 -4.04 -11.74 -8.81
N LYS A 75 -2.98 -11.46 -8.04
CA LYS A 75 -2.07 -12.45 -7.47
C LYS A 75 -1.92 -12.19 -5.98
N ILE A 76 -1.81 -13.25 -5.20
CA ILE A 76 -1.43 -13.17 -3.78
C ILE A 76 0.03 -13.59 -3.68
N VAL A 77 0.84 -12.76 -3.04
CA VAL A 77 2.29 -12.94 -2.94
C VAL A 77 2.69 -12.86 -1.48
N TYR A 78 3.63 -13.69 -1.06
CA TYR A 78 4.17 -13.59 0.27
C TYR A 78 5.25 -12.50 0.36
N GLY A 79 5.07 -11.61 1.34
CA GLY A 79 6.04 -10.58 1.68
C GLY A 79 7.30 -11.17 2.31
N GLY A 80 8.28 -10.29 2.53
CA GLY A 80 9.54 -10.62 3.19
C GLY A 80 9.65 -10.03 4.59
N ASP A 81 10.85 -10.11 5.17
CA ASP A 81 11.16 -9.59 6.51
C ASP A 81 11.17 -8.07 6.58
N SER A 82 11.31 -7.40 5.44
CA SER A 82 11.26 -5.95 5.32
C SER A 82 10.20 -5.48 4.32
N ARG A 83 9.83 -4.19 4.41
CA ARG A 83 8.98 -3.53 3.41
C ARG A 83 9.63 -3.60 2.03
N LEU A 84 10.95 -3.40 1.94
CA LEU A 84 11.70 -3.48 0.69
C LEU A 84 11.60 -4.87 0.06
N GLN A 85 11.84 -5.92 0.84
CA GLN A 85 11.75 -7.30 0.34
C GLN A 85 10.32 -7.66 -0.09
N SER A 86 9.32 -7.15 0.62
CA SER A 86 7.92 -7.30 0.24
C SER A 86 7.61 -6.62 -1.10
N VAL A 87 8.16 -5.42 -1.34
CA VAL A 87 8.06 -4.74 -2.64
C VAL A 87 8.76 -5.56 -3.72
N GLN A 88 9.98 -6.04 -3.47
CA GLN A 88 10.74 -6.86 -4.43
C GLN A 88 9.99 -8.13 -4.82
N ASN A 89 9.39 -8.83 -3.86
CA ASN A 89 8.59 -10.03 -4.12
C ASN A 89 7.37 -9.70 -4.98
N GLY A 90 6.68 -8.58 -4.70
CA GLY A 90 5.58 -8.11 -5.54
C GLY A 90 6.02 -7.77 -6.97
N LEU A 91 7.14 -7.06 -7.12
CA LEU A 91 7.69 -6.66 -8.42
C LEU A 91 8.04 -7.86 -9.31
N LYS A 92 8.56 -8.95 -8.72
CA LYS A 92 8.84 -10.20 -9.45
C LYS A 92 7.59 -10.87 -10.03
N GLN A 93 6.40 -10.45 -9.63
CA GLN A 93 5.13 -11.02 -10.05
C GLN A 93 4.34 -10.09 -10.99
N VAL A 94 4.89 -8.92 -11.29
CA VAL A 94 4.33 -7.97 -12.27
C VAL A 94 4.35 -8.63 -13.64
N SER A 95 3.24 -8.51 -14.36
CA SER A 95 3.14 -9.03 -15.73
C SER A 95 4.09 -8.28 -16.68
N GLU A 96 4.72 -8.99 -17.63
CA GLU A 96 5.78 -8.44 -18.49
C GLU A 96 5.35 -7.20 -19.31
N GLY A 97 4.06 -7.04 -19.59
CA GLY A 97 3.51 -5.90 -20.32
C GLY A 97 3.16 -4.66 -19.47
N ALA A 98 3.56 -4.61 -18.20
CA ALA A 98 3.27 -3.48 -17.33
C ALA A 98 4.17 -2.27 -17.65
N ASP A 99 3.55 -1.12 -17.92
CA ASP A 99 4.23 0.16 -18.18
C ASP A 99 4.45 0.94 -16.88
N ILE A 100 3.47 0.90 -15.97
CA ILE A 100 3.48 1.62 -14.70
C ILE A 100 3.15 0.66 -13.56
N VAL A 101 3.96 0.72 -12.50
CA VAL A 101 3.72 -0.01 -11.26
C VAL A 101 3.32 0.95 -10.14
N VAL A 102 2.14 0.74 -9.56
CA VAL A 102 1.61 1.55 -8.46
C VAL A 102 1.80 0.79 -7.14
N ILE A 103 2.71 1.28 -6.29
CA ILE A 103 2.95 0.66 -4.97
C ILE A 103 2.15 1.42 -3.91
N HIS A 104 1.32 0.70 -3.15
CA HIS A 104 0.46 1.30 -2.11
C HIS A 104 0.48 0.51 -0.81
N ASP A 105 0.37 1.21 0.32
CA ASP A 105 0.26 0.56 1.62
C ASP A 105 -1.20 0.13 1.87
N GLY A 106 -1.43 -1.16 2.13
CA GLY A 106 -2.76 -1.73 2.37
C GLY A 106 -3.52 -1.13 3.56
N ALA A 107 -2.81 -0.49 4.48
CA ALA A 107 -3.36 0.20 5.65
C ALA A 107 -3.84 1.65 5.38
N ARG A 108 -3.91 2.08 4.11
CA ARG A 108 -4.36 3.43 3.70
C ARG A 108 -5.66 3.37 2.88
N PRO A 109 -6.82 3.21 3.54
CA PRO A 109 -8.09 2.89 2.87
C PRO A 109 -8.79 4.08 2.19
N PHE A 110 -8.32 5.31 2.43
CA PHE A 110 -8.96 6.52 1.90
C PHE A 110 -8.34 7.03 0.59
N ILE A 111 -7.57 6.18 -0.09
CA ILE A 111 -7.13 6.46 -1.45
C ILE A 111 -8.34 6.47 -2.39
N THR A 112 -8.33 7.30 -3.43
CA THR A 112 -9.40 7.36 -4.44
C THR A 112 -8.88 6.99 -5.82
N CYS A 113 -9.78 6.56 -6.71
CA CYS A 113 -9.44 6.30 -8.12
C CYS A 113 -8.84 7.54 -8.82
N GLU A 114 -9.30 8.74 -8.45
CA GLU A 114 -8.79 10.00 -8.99
C GLU A 114 -7.34 10.24 -8.55
N MET A 115 -7.03 10.05 -7.26
CA MET A 115 -5.66 10.14 -6.74
C MET A 115 -4.72 9.14 -7.43
N ILE A 116 -5.18 7.91 -7.63
CA ILE A 116 -4.43 6.86 -8.35
C ILE A 116 -4.19 7.28 -9.79
N GLY A 117 -5.23 7.71 -10.50
CA GLY A 117 -5.14 8.16 -11.89
C GLY A 117 -4.18 9.34 -12.06
N CYS A 118 -4.29 10.35 -11.19
CA CYS A 118 -3.38 11.50 -11.18
C CYS A 118 -1.91 11.07 -11.00
N CYS A 119 -1.65 10.14 -10.08
CA CYS A 119 -0.30 9.62 -9.87
C CYS A 119 0.23 8.87 -11.11
N ILE A 120 -0.60 8.03 -11.75
CA ILE A 120 -0.24 7.31 -12.97
C ILE A 120 0.09 8.28 -14.10
N GLU A 121 -0.74 9.29 -14.35
CA GLU A 121 -0.51 10.26 -15.43
C GLU A 121 0.77 11.08 -15.20
N ASN A 122 1.05 11.48 -13.96
CA ASN A 122 2.30 12.15 -13.62
C ASN A 122 3.51 11.21 -13.76
N ALA A 123 3.38 9.94 -13.36
CA ALA A 123 4.45 8.95 -13.53
C ALA A 123 4.77 8.70 -15.01
N LYS A 124 3.74 8.64 -15.89
CA LYS A 124 3.94 8.56 -17.35
C LYS A 124 4.69 9.77 -17.90
N LYS A 125 4.41 10.96 -17.36
CA LYS A 125 5.03 12.21 -17.83
C LYS A 125 6.47 12.41 -17.32
N TYR A 126 6.74 12.05 -16.06
CA TYR A 126 7.98 12.40 -15.37
C TYR A 126 8.83 11.18 -14.96
N GLY A 127 8.42 9.97 -15.33
CA GLY A 127 9.07 8.69 -14.99
C GLY A 127 8.66 8.14 -13.62
N ALA A 128 8.34 8.99 -12.65
CA ALA A 128 7.81 8.58 -11.35
C ALA A 128 6.96 9.69 -10.72
N ALA A 129 6.03 9.31 -9.86
CA ALA A 129 5.22 10.24 -9.08
C ALA A 129 4.85 9.64 -7.72
N THR A 130 4.54 10.51 -6.76
CA THR A 130 4.03 10.12 -5.45
C THR A 130 3.01 11.14 -4.93
N LEU A 131 2.10 10.69 -4.09
CA LEU A 131 1.14 11.58 -3.41
C LEU A 131 1.79 12.13 -2.14
N GLY A 132 1.82 13.46 -2.03
CA GLY A 132 2.30 14.18 -0.86
C GLY A 132 1.21 15.06 -0.25
N VAL A 133 1.38 15.40 1.02
CA VAL A 133 0.62 16.46 1.69
C VAL A 133 1.60 17.49 2.24
N PRO A 134 1.27 18.80 2.21
CA PRO A 134 2.12 19.82 2.81
C PRO A 134 2.34 19.56 4.30
N VAL A 135 3.56 19.76 4.78
CA VAL A 135 3.91 19.62 6.19
C VAL A 135 3.25 20.74 6.99
N LYS A 136 2.55 20.41 8.07
CA LYS A 136 1.92 21.40 8.96
C LYS A 136 2.76 21.69 10.20
N GLU A 137 3.50 20.68 10.64
CA GLU A 137 4.31 20.70 11.85
C GLU A 137 5.68 21.36 11.60
N THR A 138 6.27 21.94 12.64
CA THR A 138 7.67 22.39 12.58
C THR A 138 8.58 21.17 12.57
N ILE A 139 9.44 21.02 11.55
CA ILE A 139 10.45 19.97 11.54
C ILE A 139 11.73 20.50 12.19
N LYS A 140 12.25 19.77 13.18
CA LYS A 140 13.55 20.06 13.83
C LYS A 140 14.56 18.98 13.43
N ALA A 141 15.74 19.41 12.99
CA ALA A 141 16.89 18.53 12.85
C ALA A 141 17.61 18.44 14.21
N VAL A 142 17.88 17.23 14.68
CA VAL A 142 18.58 16.96 15.94
C VAL A 142 19.92 16.27 15.68
N ASN A 143 20.92 16.51 16.54
CA ASN A 143 22.17 15.76 16.52
C ASN A 143 22.03 14.43 17.28
N ASP A 144 23.11 13.63 17.31
CA ASP A 144 23.15 12.32 17.97
C ASP A 144 22.92 12.42 19.50
N ASP A 145 23.24 13.57 20.11
CA ASP A 145 23.00 13.86 21.52
C ASP A 145 21.55 14.31 21.83
N GLY A 146 20.70 14.43 20.79
CA GLY A 146 19.29 14.82 20.93
C GLY A 146 19.04 16.33 21.01
N PHE A 147 20.05 17.17 20.79
CA PHE A 147 19.91 18.63 20.75
C PHE A 147 19.45 19.14 19.38
N VAL A 148 18.59 20.15 19.38
CA VAL A 148 18.10 20.80 18.15
C VAL A 148 19.24 21.57 17.48
N ILE A 149 19.58 21.19 16.25
CA ILE A 149 20.57 21.88 15.41
C ILE A 149 19.90 23.04 14.67
N LYS A 150 18.74 22.77 14.05
CA LYS A 150 17.99 23.79 13.30
C LYS A 150 16.53 23.43 13.09
N THR A 151 15.76 24.44 12.72
CA THR A 151 14.40 24.30 12.20
C THR A 151 14.46 24.23 10.68
N LEU A 152 13.79 23.25 10.06
CA LEU A 152 13.66 23.20 8.61
C LEU A 152 12.46 24.04 8.16
N ASP A 153 12.58 24.64 6.98
CA ASP A 153 11.47 25.29 6.29
C ASP A 153 10.41 24.25 5.89
N ARG A 154 9.14 24.67 5.91
CA ARG A 154 7.98 23.82 5.61
C ARG A 154 7.55 23.93 4.16
#